data_AF-A0A2V1JQ09-F1
#
_entry.id   AF-A0A2V1JQ09-F1
#
_cell.length_a   1.000
_cell.length_b   1.000
_cell.length_c   1.000
_cell.angle_alpha   90.00
_cell.angle_beta   90.00
_cell.angle_gamma   90.00
#
_symmetry.space_group_name_H-M   'P 1'
#
loop_
_entity.id
_entity.type
_entity.pdbx_description
1 polymer ?
#
loop_
_entity_poly.entity_id
_entity_poly.type
_entity_poly.pdbx_seq_one_letter_code
_entity_poly.pdbx_strand_id
1 'polypeptide(L)'
;MTADVEECFRKIIEKRNPPKAEPMVDGKSGFLYFDKNGSICYSLHWEHYFQHIIQKYNNTYKVQMNVITPHVCRHTYCSNMAKSGMNPKALQYLMGHSDISVTLNTYTHVNLEDVREEVARIQVV
;
A
#
# COMPACT_ATOMS: atom_id res chain seq x y z
N MET A 1 -13.54 -1.39 -5.25
CA MET A 1 -12.49 -2.38 -4.94
C MET A 1 -12.17 -3.11 -6.23
N THR A 2 -10.90 -3.30 -6.58
CA THR A 2 -10.54 -4.07 -7.78
C THR A 2 -10.79 -5.56 -7.53
N ALA A 3 -11.00 -6.34 -8.59
CA ALA A 3 -11.24 -7.79 -8.48
C ALA A 3 -10.09 -8.51 -7.75
N ASP A 4 -8.84 -8.14 -8.06
CA ASP A 4 -7.66 -8.75 -7.44
C ASP A 4 -7.59 -8.52 -5.92
N VAL A 5 -7.98 -7.32 -5.46
CA VAL A 5 -8.01 -6.99 -4.03
C VAL A 5 -9.12 -7.77 -3.33
N GLU A 6 -10.28 -7.89 -3.96
CA GLU A 6 -11.38 -8.72 -3.44
C GLU A 6 -10.96 -10.18 -3.28
N GLU A 7 -10.36 -10.75 -4.32
CA GLU A 7 -9.89 -12.13 -4.31
C GLU A 7 -8.82 -12.36 -3.24
N CYS A 8 -7.92 -11.39 -3.05
CA CYS A 8 -6.92 -11.42 -2.00
C CYS A 8 -7.57 -11.50 -0.60
N PHE A 9 -8.53 -10.62 -0.31
CA PHE A 9 -9.24 -10.64 0.98
C PHE A 9 -10.03 -11.94 1.18
N ARG A 10 -10.67 -12.45 0.14
CA ARG A 10 -11.39 -13.73 0.20
C ARG A 10 -10.45 -14.86 0.62
N LYS A 11 -9.29 -14.97 -0.02
CA LYS A 11 -8.25 -15.96 0.33
C LYS A 11 -7.73 -15.78 1.76
N ILE A 12 -7.56 -14.54 2.22
CA ILE A 12 -7.11 -14.25 3.60
C ILE A 12 -8.14 -14.74 4.61
N ILE A 13 -9.42 -14.47 4.38
CA ILE A 13 -10.52 -14.88 5.27
C ILE A 13 -10.66 -16.41 5.27
N GLU A 14 -10.63 -17.05 4.10
CA GLU A 14 -10.72 -18.52 3.97
C GLU A 14 -9.58 -19.24 4.68
N LYS A 15 -8.35 -18.69 4.62
CA LYS A 15 -7.15 -19.29 5.24
C LYS A 15 -6.89 -18.80 6.66
N ARG A 16 -7.78 -17.97 7.21
CA ARG A 16 -7.61 -17.40 8.54
C ARG A 16 -7.57 -18.50 9.59
N ASN A 17 -6.49 -18.56 10.36
CA ASN A 17 -6.30 -19.52 11.44
C ASN A 17 -6.17 -18.80 12.78
N PRO A 18 -7.27 -18.57 13.52
CA PRO A 18 -7.25 -17.85 14.78
C PRO A 18 -6.63 -18.67 15.93
N PRO A 19 -6.08 -18.01 16.95
CA PRO A 19 -5.68 -18.67 18.19
C PRO A 19 -6.88 -19.27 18.92
N LYS A 20 -6.62 -20.18 19.88
CA LYS A 20 -7.67 -20.83 20.68
C LYS A 20 -8.59 -19.83 21.41
N ALA A 21 -8.02 -18.72 21.86
CA ALA A 21 -8.75 -17.61 22.44
C ALA A 21 -8.55 -16.39 21.53
N GLU A 22 -9.65 -15.89 20.97
CA GLU A 22 -9.63 -14.74 20.06
C GLU A 22 -9.23 -13.47 20.84
N PRO A 23 -8.16 -12.77 20.44
CA PRO A 23 -7.72 -11.57 21.13
C PRO A 23 -8.69 -10.42 20.84
N MET A 24 -8.92 -9.61 21.87
CA MET A 24 -9.78 -8.42 21.79
C MET A 24 -8.97 -7.20 22.23
N VAL A 25 -9.02 -6.14 21.44
CA VAL A 25 -8.39 -4.85 21.73
C VAL A 25 -9.45 -3.78 21.57
N ASP A 26 -9.70 -2.99 22.62
CA ASP A 26 -10.70 -1.91 22.62
C ASP A 26 -12.09 -2.34 22.10
N GLY A 27 -12.53 -3.54 22.47
CA GLY A 27 -13.83 -4.10 22.04
C GLY A 27 -13.88 -4.57 20.58
N LYS A 28 -12.74 -4.60 19.88
CA LYS A 28 -12.60 -5.12 18.51
C LYS A 28 -11.97 -6.51 18.54
N SER A 29 -12.53 -7.44 17.77
CA SER A 29 -12.04 -8.81 17.55
C SER A 29 -12.11 -9.17 16.07
N GLY A 30 -11.70 -10.38 15.69
CA GLY A 30 -11.74 -10.82 14.29
C GLY A 30 -10.55 -10.32 13.48
N PHE A 31 -9.40 -10.09 14.13
CA PHE A 31 -8.17 -9.69 13.45
C PHE A 31 -7.75 -10.74 12.41
N LEU A 32 -7.19 -10.29 11.30
CA LEU A 32 -6.90 -11.16 10.14
C LEU A 32 -5.61 -11.97 10.30
N TYR A 33 -4.62 -11.43 11.02
CA TYR A 33 -3.28 -12.02 11.13
C TYR A 33 -2.83 -12.13 12.58
N PHE A 34 -2.20 -13.27 12.88
CA PHE A 34 -1.66 -13.60 14.19
C PHE A 34 -0.21 -14.06 14.06
N ASP A 35 0.60 -13.79 15.09
CA ASP A 35 1.94 -14.32 15.20
C ASP A 35 1.94 -15.78 15.64
N LYS A 36 3.13 -16.38 15.74
CA LYS A 36 3.31 -17.78 16.19
C LYS A 36 2.83 -18.05 17.62
N ASN A 37 2.70 -17.00 18.45
CA ASN A 37 2.23 -17.09 19.82
C ASN A 37 0.72 -16.83 19.95
N GLY A 38 0.03 -16.51 18.84
CA GLY A 38 -1.39 -16.15 18.81
C GLY A 38 -1.67 -14.68 19.11
N SER A 39 -0.65 -13.83 19.21
CA SER A 39 -0.82 -12.37 19.35
C SER A 39 -1.15 -11.73 18.02
N ILE A 40 -1.81 -10.56 18.04
CA ILE A 40 -2.15 -9.81 16.83
C ILE A 40 -0.88 -9.29 16.15
N CYS A 41 -0.79 -9.41 14.83
CA CYS A 41 0.31 -8.80 14.07
C CYS A 41 0.20 -7.27 14.05
N TYR A 42 1.11 -6.57 14.74
CA TYR A 42 1.33 -5.12 14.64
C TYR A 42 2.46 -4.72 13.69
N SER A 43 2.69 -3.41 13.49
CA SER A 43 3.56 -2.83 12.46
C SER A 43 4.98 -3.43 12.38
N LEU A 44 5.64 -3.63 13.52
CA LEU A 44 7.01 -4.16 13.56
C LEU A 44 7.12 -5.56 12.93
N HIS A 45 6.08 -6.40 13.06
CA HIS A 45 6.08 -7.71 12.42
C HIS A 45 6.15 -7.59 10.90
N TRP A 46 5.40 -6.64 10.33
CA TRP A 46 5.40 -6.39 8.89
C TRP A 46 6.74 -5.80 8.43
N GLU A 47 7.36 -4.93 9.22
CA GLU A 47 8.69 -4.40 8.91
C GLU A 47 9.74 -5.52 8.82
N HIS A 48 9.80 -6.40 9.82
CA HIS A 48 10.71 -7.55 9.79
C HIS A 48 10.37 -8.52 8.65
N TYR A 49 9.09 -8.76 8.38
CA TYR A 49 8.66 -9.62 7.29
C TYR A 49 9.16 -9.10 5.92
N PHE A 50 9.01 -7.80 5.66
CA PHE A 50 9.52 -7.16 4.45
C PHE A 50 11.05 -7.24 4.37
N GLN A 51 11.75 -6.96 5.47
CA GLN A 51 13.21 -7.09 5.52
C GLN A 51 13.68 -8.49 5.15
N HIS A 52 13.05 -9.54 5.70
CA HIS A 52 13.39 -10.92 5.38
C HIS A 52 13.09 -11.30 3.93
N ILE A 53 11.96 -10.83 3.37
CA ILE A 53 11.63 -11.04 1.95
C ILE A 53 12.70 -10.41 1.06
N ILE A 54 13.08 -9.17 1.34
CA ILE A 54 14.09 -8.44 0.55
C ILE A 54 15.44 -9.15 0.66
N GLN A 55 15.88 -9.51 1.87
CA GLN A 55 17.12 -10.25 2.07
C GLN A 55 17.12 -11.56 1.27
N LYS A 56 16.03 -12.34 1.33
CA LYS A 56 15.89 -13.58 0.57
C LYS A 56 15.94 -13.34 -0.94
N TYR A 57 15.23 -12.33 -1.44
CA TYR A 57 15.24 -11.94 -2.85
C TYR A 57 16.66 -11.57 -3.29
N ASN A 58 17.32 -10.70 -2.54
CA ASN A 58 18.65 -10.18 -2.80
C ASN A 58 19.74 -11.27 -2.79
N ASN A 59 19.59 -12.29 -1.95
CA ASN A 59 20.48 -13.46 -1.96
C ASN A 59 20.24 -14.40 -3.17
N THR A 60 19.06 -14.33 -3.80
CA THR A 60 18.67 -15.25 -4.88
C THR A 60 18.94 -14.65 -6.27
N TYR A 61 18.71 -13.34 -6.44
CA TYR A 61 18.76 -12.67 -7.73
C TYR A 61 19.95 -11.73 -7.86
N LYS A 62 20.54 -11.65 -9.07
CA LYS A 62 21.67 -10.75 -9.34
C LYS A 62 21.27 -9.28 -9.25
N VAL A 63 20.09 -8.93 -9.75
CA VAL A 63 19.54 -7.57 -9.66
C VAL A 63 18.88 -7.42 -8.30
N GLN A 64 19.50 -6.59 -7.46
CA GLN A 64 19.07 -6.38 -6.09
C GLN A 64 17.81 -5.50 -6.05
N MET A 65 16.89 -5.85 -5.16
CA MET A 65 15.75 -5.03 -4.81
C MET A 65 16.20 -3.95 -3.82
N ASN A 66 15.70 -2.74 -4.03
CA ASN A 66 15.86 -1.65 -3.08
C ASN A 66 15.15 -1.96 -1.76
N VAL A 67 15.42 -1.16 -0.72
CA VAL A 67 14.70 -1.28 0.54
C VAL A 67 13.23 -0.91 0.32
N ILE A 68 12.34 -1.87 0.56
CA ILE A 68 10.88 -1.69 0.51
C ILE A 68 10.33 -1.90 1.92
N THR A 69 9.45 -1.01 2.34
CA THR A 69 8.70 -1.13 3.60
C THR A 69 7.20 -1.09 3.30
N PRO A 70 6.33 -1.49 4.24
CA PRO A 70 4.88 -1.33 4.07
C PRO A 70 4.46 0.10 3.70
N HIS A 71 5.17 1.11 4.21
CA HIS A 71 4.91 2.52 3.88
C HIS A 71 5.29 2.87 2.43
N VAL A 72 6.36 2.26 1.89
CA VAL A 72 6.74 2.43 0.48
C VAL A 72 5.63 1.92 -0.44
N CYS A 73 4.98 0.80 -0.11
CA CYS A 73 3.84 0.30 -0.89
C CYS A 73 2.70 1.33 -0.99
N ARG A 74 2.40 2.03 0.10
CA ARG A 74 1.41 3.11 0.14
C ARG A 74 1.82 4.29 -0.74
N HIS A 75 3.10 4.68 -0.73
CA HIS A 75 3.62 5.68 -1.66
C HIS A 75 3.52 5.24 -3.12
N THR A 76 3.90 4.00 -3.44
CA THR A 76 3.78 3.45 -4.80
C THR A 76 2.35 3.49 -5.30
N TYR A 77 1.37 3.12 -4.46
CA TYR A 77 -0.05 3.26 -4.78
C TYR A 77 -0.40 4.73 -5.10
N CYS A 78 -0.05 5.66 -4.22
CA CYS A 78 -0.32 7.09 -4.40
C CYS A 78 0.26 7.63 -5.71
N SER A 79 1.54 7.37 -5.98
CA SER A 79 2.22 7.82 -7.18
C SER A 79 1.62 7.21 -8.45
N ASN A 80 1.22 5.94 -8.43
CA ASN A 80 0.60 5.30 -9.60
C ASN A 80 -0.80 5.86 -9.88
N MET A 81 -1.59 6.11 -8.85
CA MET A 81 -2.92 6.72 -9.01
C MET A 81 -2.84 8.19 -9.44
N ALA A 82 -1.85 8.93 -8.94
CA ALA A 82 -1.57 10.28 -9.41
C ALA A 82 -1.22 10.30 -10.89
N LYS A 83 -0.30 9.41 -11.33
CA LYS A 83 0.11 9.26 -12.74
C LYS A 83 -1.02 8.80 -13.66
N SER A 84 -2.00 8.05 -13.16
CA SER A 84 -3.18 7.67 -13.95
C SER A 84 -4.21 8.79 -14.10
N GLY A 85 -3.92 9.99 -13.57
CA GLY A 85 -4.81 11.15 -13.66
C GLY A 85 -5.96 11.10 -12.65
N MET A 86 -5.85 10.32 -11.57
CA MET A 86 -6.88 10.30 -10.53
C MET A 86 -7.04 11.70 -9.92
N ASN A 87 -8.30 12.08 -9.68
CA ASN A 87 -8.63 13.33 -9.01
C ASN A 87 -7.89 13.42 -7.64
N PRO A 88 -7.11 14.49 -7.38
CA PRO A 88 -6.32 14.61 -6.15
C PRO A 88 -7.13 14.55 -4.85
N LYS A 89 -8.39 15.02 -4.86
CA LYS A 89 -9.28 14.95 -3.68
C LYS A 89 -9.78 13.52 -3.43
N ALA A 90 -10.11 12.79 -4.50
CA ALA A 90 -10.46 11.38 -4.40
C ALA A 90 -9.27 10.56 -3.88
N LEU A 91 -8.07 10.83 -4.40
CA LEU A 91 -6.84 10.18 -3.94
C LEU A 91 -6.54 10.53 -2.48
N GLN A 92 -6.68 11.80 -2.07
CA GLN A 92 -6.52 12.21 -0.66
C GLN A 92 -7.45 11.43 0.28
N TYR A 93 -8.71 11.27 -0.10
CA TYR A 93 -9.70 10.51 0.68
C TYR A 93 -9.33 9.03 0.79
N LEU A 94 -8.95 8.40 -0.32
CA LEU A 94 -8.50 6.99 -0.34
C LEU A 94 -7.22 6.77 0.48
N MET A 95 -6.30 7.74 0.44
CA MET A 95 -5.08 7.71 1.22
C MET A 95 -5.35 7.99 2.70
N GLY A 96 -6.43 8.68 3.06
CA GLY A 96 -6.70 9.10 4.44
C GLY A 96 -5.75 10.19 4.93
N HIS A 97 -5.26 11.06 4.04
CA HIS A 97 -4.40 12.18 4.43
C HIS A 97 -5.23 13.35 4.97
N SER A 98 -4.95 13.77 6.21
CA SER A 98 -5.56 14.96 6.83
C SER A 98 -5.17 16.25 6.11
N ASP A 99 -3.95 16.31 5.56
CA ASP A 99 -3.46 17.41 4.74
C ASP A 99 -3.29 16.97 3.28
N ILE A 100 -3.81 17.78 2.35
CA ILE A 100 -3.69 17.56 0.92
C ILE A 100 -2.26 17.73 0.42
N SER A 101 -1.42 18.51 1.11
CA SER A 101 -0.01 18.72 0.76
C SER A 101 0.76 17.40 0.64
N VAL A 102 0.48 16.42 1.51
CA VAL A 102 1.08 15.08 1.48
C VAL A 102 0.75 14.34 0.19
N THR A 103 -0.47 14.52 -0.32
CA THR A 103 -0.92 13.91 -1.58
C THR A 103 -0.34 14.68 -2.78
N LEU A 104 -0.29 16.01 -2.71
CA LEU A 104 0.24 16.86 -3.78
C LEU A 104 1.76 16.74 -3.93
N ASN A 105 2.51 16.47 -2.86
CA ASN A 105 3.95 16.23 -2.92
C ASN A 105 4.30 14.96 -3.74
N THR A 106 3.37 14.02 -3.93
CA THR A 106 3.56 12.93 -4.91
C THR A 106 3.33 13.37 -6.35
N TYR A 107 2.54 14.43 -6.58
CA TYR A 107 2.35 15.03 -7.91
C TYR A 107 3.51 15.95 -8.31
N THR A 108 4.23 16.58 -7.38
CA THR A 108 5.23 17.64 -7.69
C THR A 108 6.43 17.19 -8.53
N HIS A 109 6.54 15.91 -8.87
CA HIS A 109 7.41 15.43 -9.95
C HIS A 109 6.76 15.57 -11.34
N VAL A 110 5.96 16.62 -11.56
CA VAL A 110 5.48 17.00 -12.90
C VAL A 110 6.68 17.58 -13.64
N ASN A 111 7.13 16.90 -14.68
CA ASN A 111 8.18 17.40 -15.56
C ASN A 111 7.56 18.23 -16.68
N LEU A 112 8.40 18.97 -17.41
CA LEU A 112 7.95 19.82 -18.53
C LEU A 112 7.15 19.02 -19.59
N GLU A 113 7.49 17.75 -19.78
CA GLU A 113 6.79 16.86 -20.72
C GLU A 113 5.36 16.53 -20.24
N ASP A 114 5.16 16.28 -18.94
CA ASP A 114 3.82 16.05 -18.37
C ASP A 114 2.92 17.28 -18.54
N VAL A 115 3.49 18.50 -18.39
CA VAL A 115 2.76 19.76 -18.63
C VAL A 115 2.38 19.91 -20.10
N ARG A 116 3.28 19.55 -21.02
CA ARG A 116 3.03 19.60 -22.47
C ARG A 116 1.90 18.65 -22.87
N GLU A 117 1.91 17.43 -22.35
CA GLU A 117 0.82 16.46 -22.57
C GLU A 117 -0.53 16.99 -22.05
N GLU A 118 -0.55 17.64 -20.89
CA GLU A 118 -1.79 18.17 -20.32
C GLU A 118 -2.36 19.35 -21.08
N VAL A 119 -1.49 20.27 -21.51
CA VAL A 119 -1.91 21.38 -22.36
C VAL A 119 -2.41 20.86 -23.70
N ALA A 120 -1.75 19.85 -24.29
CA ALA A 120 -2.22 19.22 -25.52
C ALA A 120 -3.60 18.55 -25.33
N ARG A 121 -3.84 17.87 -24.20
CA ARG A 121 -5.16 17.29 -23.88
C ARG A 121 -6.27 18.33 -23.79
N ILE A 122 -5.99 19.52 -23.27
CA ILE A 122 -6.96 20.62 -23.18
C ILE A 122 -7.29 21.22 -24.55
N GLN A 123 -6.32 21.25 -25.47
CA GLN A 123 -6.51 21.84 -26.81
C GLN A 123 -7.30 20.96 -27.80
N VAL A 124 -7.56 19.69 -27.46
CA VAL A 124 -8.30 18.74 -28.29
C VAL A 124 -9.78 18.66 -27.89
N VAL A 125 -10.22 19.45 -26.89
CA VAL A 125 -11.62 19.64 -26.49
C VAL A 125 -12.13 20.98 -27.01
#